data_AF-A0A9X4AV08-F1
#
_entry.id   AF-A0A9X4AV08-F1
#
_cell.length_a   1.000
_cell.length_b   1.000
_cell.length_c   1.000
_cell.angle_alpha   90.00
_cell.angle_beta   90.00
_cell.angle_gamma   90.00
#
_symmetry.space_group_name_H-M   'P 1'
#
loop_
_entity.id
_entity.type
_entity.pdbx_description
1 polymer ?
#
loop_
_entity_poly.entity_id
_entity_poly.type
_entity_poly.pdbx_seq_one_letter_code
_entity_poly.pdbx_strand_id
1 'polypeptide(L)'
;MGAMAMKFTASLGLALGLGCVFTPLGCASGPQGTRMGPSHRSSDGPSVPASTVARLTECAEQGAGRLTDTHYAIMFDVAVKEDGEIHEAKIRESLIGDREIESCMTQALLAMSLPGVVTPLRPSATVSRGTMSPDARVPMGNVLVLPVAVNLVPIVLVAAGVTIVVAVTVHAISGLATRDDATDEEAEKERCKKVLEKCIEKCTREAIPSGSPSGDPFFKCRRQCLQAENCWGVKLY
;
A
#
# COMPACT_ATOMS: atom_id res chain seq x y z
N MET A 1 -35.32 9.68 -51.10
CA MET A 1 -34.78 9.27 -52.42
C MET A 1 -33.51 10.06 -52.65
N GLY A 2 -32.37 9.39 -52.83
CA GLY A 2 -31.06 10.03 -53.03
C GLY A 2 -29.94 9.23 -52.39
N ALA A 3 -29.66 8.04 -52.92
CA ALA A 3 -28.44 7.31 -52.64
C ALA A 3 -27.38 7.70 -53.68
N MET A 4 -26.14 7.91 -53.27
CA MET A 4 -24.99 7.29 -53.95
C MET A 4 -23.73 7.39 -53.10
N ALA A 5 -23.25 6.21 -52.72
CA ALA A 5 -21.93 5.97 -52.20
C ALA A 5 -20.90 6.06 -53.34
N MET A 6 -19.72 6.61 -53.06
CA MET A 6 -18.56 6.44 -53.93
C MET A 6 -17.37 6.06 -53.05
N LYS A 7 -17.04 4.76 -53.09
CA LYS A 7 -15.85 4.14 -52.51
C LYS A 7 -14.70 4.37 -53.50
N PHE A 8 -13.57 4.87 -53.02
CA PHE A 8 -12.32 4.84 -53.77
C PHE A 8 -11.36 3.79 -53.20
N THR A 9 -10.92 2.94 -54.10
CA THR A 9 -10.12 1.73 -53.92
C THR A 9 -8.63 2.03 -54.08
N ALA A 10 -7.84 1.38 -53.22
CA ALA A 10 -6.51 0.79 -53.46
C ALA A 10 -5.32 1.67 -53.92
N SER A 11 -4.21 1.55 -53.18
CA SER A 11 -2.93 1.18 -53.82
C SER A 11 -2.09 0.31 -52.88
N LEU A 12 -1.60 -0.80 -53.43
CA LEU A 12 -0.63 -1.71 -52.83
C LEU A 12 0.77 -1.09 -52.92
N GLY A 13 1.49 -1.05 -51.80
CA GLY A 13 2.93 -0.77 -51.75
C GLY A 13 3.67 -1.96 -51.15
N LEU A 14 3.95 -2.98 -51.97
CA LEU A 14 4.90 -4.05 -51.68
C LEU A 14 6.30 -3.55 -52.01
N ALA A 15 7.12 -3.27 -50.99
CA ALA A 15 8.55 -3.09 -51.14
C ALA A 15 9.27 -4.21 -50.37
N LEU A 16 9.58 -5.29 -51.10
CA LEU A 16 10.54 -6.31 -50.72
C LEU A 16 11.94 -5.71 -50.73
N GLY A 17 12.53 -5.50 -49.55
CA GLY A 17 13.93 -5.15 -49.36
C GLY A 17 14.69 -6.31 -48.71
N LEU A 18 15.16 -7.24 -49.54
CA LEU A 18 16.08 -8.31 -49.17
C LEU A 18 17.51 -7.87 -49.47
N GLY A 19 18.40 -7.95 -48.48
CA GLY A 19 19.84 -8.08 -48.67
C GLY A 19 20.70 -6.95 -48.10
N CYS A 20 21.39 -7.21 -46.98
CA CYS A 20 22.82 -7.56 -46.98
C CYS A 20 23.30 -7.76 -45.53
N VAL A 21 23.80 -8.96 -45.26
CA VAL A 21 24.63 -9.25 -44.09
C VAL A 21 25.99 -8.62 -44.32
N PHE A 22 26.36 -7.63 -43.49
CA PHE A 22 27.74 -7.21 -43.31
C PHE A 22 28.05 -7.18 -41.82
N THR A 23 28.88 -8.13 -41.39
CA THR A 23 29.54 -8.14 -40.10
C THR A 23 30.91 -7.45 -40.23
N PRO A 24 31.08 -6.23 -39.72
CA PRO A 24 32.41 -5.73 -39.40
C PRO A 24 32.80 -6.20 -37.99
N LEU A 25 33.67 -7.21 -37.92
CA LEU A 25 34.56 -7.39 -36.77
C LEU A 25 35.52 -6.19 -36.75
N GLY A 26 35.15 -5.14 -36.02
CA GLY A 26 35.97 -3.96 -35.80
C GLY A 26 36.25 -3.77 -34.32
N CYS A 27 37.47 -4.12 -33.89
CA CYS A 27 38.04 -3.65 -32.62
C CYS A 27 38.33 -2.15 -32.77
N ALA A 28 37.45 -1.30 -32.24
CA ALA A 28 37.69 0.13 -32.12
C ALA A 28 37.68 0.53 -30.65
N SER A 29 38.88 0.73 -30.12
CA SER A 29 39.17 1.35 -28.84
C SER A 29 38.64 2.78 -28.83
N GLY A 30 37.48 3.00 -28.20
CA GLY A 30 36.88 4.32 -28.02
C GLY A 30 37.11 4.84 -26.60
N PRO A 31 37.47 6.14 -26.42
CA PRO A 31 37.57 6.73 -25.10
C PRO A 31 36.20 6.72 -24.43
N GLN A 32 36.18 6.40 -23.14
CA GLN A 32 35.01 6.37 -22.27
C GLN A 32 34.36 7.76 -22.24
N GLY A 33 33.49 8.02 -23.22
CA GLY A 33 32.38 8.93 -23.05
C GLY A 33 31.45 8.28 -22.03
N THR A 34 31.49 8.78 -20.81
CA THR A 34 30.49 8.53 -19.77
C THR A 34 29.12 8.92 -20.30
N ARG A 35 28.49 8.02 -21.03
CA ARG A 35 27.05 8.02 -21.24
C ARG A 35 26.47 7.61 -19.90
N MET A 36 26.12 8.62 -19.12
CA MET A 36 25.31 8.49 -17.90
C MET A 36 23.94 7.96 -18.35
N GLY A 37 23.83 6.64 -18.54
CA GLY A 37 22.54 5.98 -18.54
C GLY A 37 21.93 6.15 -17.14
N PRO A 38 20.60 6.24 -17.00
CA PRO A 38 19.97 6.27 -15.69
C PRO A 38 20.45 5.02 -14.95
N SER A 39 21.23 5.25 -13.90
CA SER A 39 21.68 4.18 -13.02
C SER A 39 20.44 3.72 -12.26
N HIS A 40 19.70 2.76 -12.83
CA HIS A 40 18.76 1.98 -12.06
C HIS A 40 19.62 1.25 -11.01
N ARG A 41 19.66 1.80 -9.79
CA ARG A 41 20.05 1.02 -8.62
C ARG A 41 19.26 -0.28 -8.72
N SER A 42 19.96 -1.42 -8.77
CA SER A 42 19.34 -2.71 -8.51
C SER A 42 18.60 -2.57 -7.19
N SER A 43 17.28 -2.45 -7.31
CA SER A 43 16.41 -2.47 -6.16
C SER A 43 16.32 -3.93 -5.78
N ASP A 44 17.16 -4.37 -4.83
CA ASP A 44 17.17 -5.72 -4.26
C ASP A 44 15.92 -6.01 -3.40
N GLY A 45 14.77 -5.49 -3.82
CA GLY A 45 13.48 -5.63 -3.16
C GLY A 45 12.59 -6.64 -3.90
N PRO A 46 11.56 -7.17 -3.22
CA PRO A 46 10.57 -8.02 -3.86
C PRO A 46 9.85 -7.25 -4.98
N SER A 47 9.71 -7.90 -6.14
CA SER A 47 9.06 -7.33 -7.32
C SER A 47 7.62 -7.80 -7.45
N VAL A 48 6.78 -6.94 -8.04
CA VAL A 48 5.40 -7.27 -8.43
C VAL A 48 5.40 -8.32 -9.55
N PRO A 49 4.43 -9.26 -9.60
CA PRO A 49 4.30 -10.23 -10.68
C PRO A 49 4.16 -9.56 -12.06
N ALA A 50 4.77 -10.16 -13.09
CA ALA A 50 4.74 -9.61 -14.45
C ALA A 50 3.32 -9.46 -15.03
N SER A 51 2.39 -10.33 -14.65
CA SER A 51 0.98 -10.24 -15.05
C SER A 51 0.31 -8.99 -14.49
N THR A 52 0.65 -8.60 -13.26
CA THR A 52 0.15 -7.39 -12.62
C THR A 52 0.77 -6.16 -13.27
N VAL A 53 2.07 -6.19 -13.57
CA VAL A 53 2.73 -5.11 -14.33
C VAL A 53 2.03 -4.90 -15.67
N ALA A 54 1.73 -5.98 -16.41
CA ALA A 54 1.02 -5.88 -17.68
C ALA A 54 -0.37 -5.24 -17.55
N ARG A 55 -1.14 -5.60 -16.51
CA ARG A 55 -2.45 -4.98 -16.24
C ARG A 55 -2.33 -3.51 -15.86
N LEU A 56 -1.32 -3.15 -15.07
CA LEU A 56 -1.04 -1.75 -14.73
C LEU A 56 -0.66 -0.93 -15.97
N THR A 57 0.13 -1.51 -16.88
CA THR A 57 0.43 -0.89 -18.18
C THR A 57 -0.82 -0.67 -19.00
N GLU A 58 -1.71 -1.68 -19.09
CA GLU A 58 -2.98 -1.54 -19.82
C GLU A 58 -3.85 -0.41 -19.24
N CYS A 59 -3.96 -0.31 -17.91
CA CYS A 59 -4.65 0.80 -17.25
C CYS A 59 -4.04 2.16 -17.62
N ALA A 60 -2.71 2.25 -17.66
CA ALA A 60 -2.01 3.46 -18.06
C ALA A 60 -2.28 3.81 -19.53
N GLU A 61 -2.23 2.84 -20.44
CA GLU A 61 -2.49 3.04 -21.88
C GLU A 61 -3.92 3.50 -22.16
N GLN A 62 -4.91 2.90 -21.50
CA GLN A 62 -6.32 3.28 -21.66
C GLN A 62 -6.60 4.71 -21.17
N GLY A 63 -5.86 5.18 -20.16
CA GLY A 63 -6.05 6.49 -19.56
C GLY A 63 -5.11 7.59 -20.03
N ALA A 64 -3.99 7.26 -20.68
CA ALA A 64 -2.91 8.21 -20.97
C ALA A 64 -3.38 9.43 -21.77
N GLY A 65 -4.36 9.26 -22.68
CA GLY A 65 -4.91 10.37 -23.47
C GLY A 65 -5.66 11.43 -22.67
N ARG A 66 -5.99 11.17 -21.40
CA ARG A 66 -6.65 12.12 -20.49
C ARG A 66 -5.68 12.85 -19.57
N LEU A 67 -4.41 12.43 -19.55
CA LEU A 67 -3.38 13.01 -18.71
C LEU A 67 -2.83 14.29 -19.36
N THR A 68 -2.67 15.33 -18.55
CA THR A 68 -2.22 16.66 -19.00
C THR A 68 -0.71 16.84 -18.97
N ASP A 69 -0.04 16.10 -18.10
CA ASP A 69 1.40 16.15 -17.85
C ASP A 69 2.09 14.90 -18.40
N THR A 70 3.41 14.92 -18.36
CA THR A 70 4.26 13.84 -18.88
C THR A 70 4.80 12.92 -17.80
N HIS A 71 4.67 13.28 -16.52
CA HIS A 71 5.23 12.55 -15.39
C HIS A 71 4.25 12.51 -14.24
N TYR A 72 3.96 11.31 -13.76
CA TYR A 72 3.07 11.08 -12.62
C TYR A 72 3.67 10.07 -11.65
N ALA A 73 3.20 10.13 -10.41
CA ALA A 73 3.49 9.13 -9.40
C ALA A 73 2.21 8.75 -8.66
N ILE A 74 2.11 7.47 -8.31
CA ILE A 74 1.04 6.93 -7.49
C ILE A 74 1.62 5.91 -6.51
N MET A 75 1.19 6.02 -5.25
CA MET A 75 1.61 5.17 -4.15
C MET A 75 0.42 4.37 -3.65
N PHE A 76 0.60 3.05 -3.55
CA PHE A 76 -0.40 2.13 -3.04
C PHE A 76 0.08 1.49 -1.74
N ASP A 77 -0.84 1.36 -0.79
CA ASP A 77 -0.69 0.46 0.35
C ASP A 77 -1.58 -0.77 0.10
N VAL A 78 -0.97 -1.94 0.16
CA VAL A 78 -1.58 -3.24 -0.15
C VAL A 78 -1.52 -4.11 1.09
N ALA A 79 -2.67 -4.57 1.54
CA ALA A 79 -2.77 -5.45 2.69
C ALA A 79 -2.87 -6.91 2.22
N VAL A 80 -1.95 -7.74 2.68
CA VAL A 80 -1.80 -9.15 2.27
C VAL A 80 -2.11 -10.05 3.46
N LYS A 81 -2.88 -11.11 3.21
CA LYS A 81 -3.19 -12.17 4.18
C LYS A 81 -2.02 -13.14 4.32
N GLU A 82 -2.08 -13.99 5.34
CA GLU A 82 -1.04 -15.00 5.61
C GLU A 82 -0.80 -16.00 4.46
N ASP A 83 -1.78 -16.19 3.57
CA ASP A 83 -1.70 -17.04 2.36
C ASP A 83 -1.03 -16.34 1.16
N GLY A 84 -0.71 -15.05 1.28
CA GLY A 84 -0.16 -14.25 0.19
C GLY A 84 -1.22 -13.68 -0.76
N GLU A 85 -2.51 -13.88 -0.48
CA GLU A 85 -3.61 -13.21 -1.19
C GLU A 85 -3.78 -11.78 -0.70
N ILE A 86 -4.15 -10.90 -1.62
CA ILE A 86 -4.42 -9.51 -1.28
C ILE A 86 -5.83 -9.37 -0.77
N HIS A 87 -5.94 -8.77 0.41
CA HIS A 87 -7.22 -8.42 1.01
C HIS A 87 -7.69 -7.03 0.55
N GLU A 88 -6.76 -6.09 0.45
CA GLU A 88 -7.09 -4.69 0.19
C GLU A 88 -5.93 -3.99 -0.53
N ALA A 89 -6.27 -3.04 -1.40
CA ALA A 89 -5.33 -2.12 -2.03
C ALA A 89 -5.94 -0.72 -1.97
N LYS A 90 -5.19 0.24 -1.44
CA LYS A 90 -5.60 1.62 -1.25
C LYS A 90 -4.56 2.56 -1.82
N ILE A 91 -5.02 3.67 -2.37
CA ILE A 91 -4.13 4.75 -2.80
C ILE A 91 -3.74 5.54 -1.56
N ARG A 92 -2.44 5.56 -1.24
CA ARG A 92 -1.88 6.42 -0.21
C ARG A 92 -1.72 7.85 -0.71
N GLU A 93 -1.19 7.98 -1.92
CA GLU A 93 -0.91 9.27 -2.56
C GLU A 93 -0.98 9.11 -4.08
N SER A 94 -1.51 10.10 -4.79
CA SER A 94 -1.61 10.10 -6.25
C SER A 94 -1.46 11.50 -6.80
N LEU A 95 -0.59 11.63 -7.81
CA LEU A 95 -0.45 12.84 -8.62
C LEU A 95 -1.29 12.77 -9.91
N ILE A 96 -1.93 11.63 -10.20
CA ILE A 96 -2.66 11.38 -11.45
C ILE A 96 -3.98 12.17 -11.48
N GLY A 97 -4.75 12.14 -10.40
CA GLY A 97 -6.03 12.86 -10.29
C GLY A 97 -7.17 12.28 -11.17
N ASP A 98 -6.91 11.29 -12.02
CA ASP A 98 -7.90 10.58 -12.83
C ASP A 98 -8.41 9.33 -12.10
N ARG A 99 -9.69 9.37 -11.70
CA ARG A 99 -10.33 8.31 -10.90
C ARG A 99 -10.45 6.97 -11.63
N GLU A 100 -10.55 6.98 -12.94
CA GLU A 100 -10.68 5.75 -13.72
C GLU A 100 -9.34 5.01 -13.79
N ILE A 101 -8.24 5.73 -14.04
CA ILE A 101 -6.89 5.17 -14.02
C ILE A 101 -6.56 4.63 -12.63
N GLU A 102 -6.82 5.43 -11.60
CA GLU A 102 -6.63 5.07 -10.20
C GLU A 102 -7.39 3.79 -9.81
N SER A 103 -8.67 3.70 -10.17
CA SER A 103 -9.50 2.53 -9.90
C SER A 103 -9.04 1.30 -10.68
N CYS A 104 -8.69 1.45 -11.97
CA CYS A 104 -8.16 0.36 -12.79
C CYS A 104 -6.87 -0.22 -12.18
N MET A 105 -5.93 0.66 -11.79
CA MET A 105 -4.68 0.23 -11.16
C MET A 105 -4.91 -0.45 -9.81
N THR A 106 -5.86 0.06 -9.02
CA THR A 106 -6.27 -0.58 -7.76
C THR A 106 -6.79 -2.00 -8.00
N GLN A 107 -7.65 -2.19 -9.00
CA GLN A 107 -8.18 -3.52 -9.36
C GLN A 107 -7.09 -4.47 -9.88
N ALA A 108 -6.13 -3.95 -10.65
CA ALA A 108 -4.98 -4.73 -11.10
C ALA A 108 -4.14 -5.24 -9.93
N LEU A 109 -3.95 -4.43 -8.89
CA LEU A 109 -3.27 -4.81 -7.66
C LEU A 109 -4.11 -5.76 -6.80
N LEU A 110 -5.42 -5.58 -6.68
CA LEU A 110 -6.28 -6.52 -5.93
C LEU A 110 -6.26 -7.94 -6.51
N ALA A 111 -6.05 -8.08 -7.83
CA ALA A 111 -6.00 -9.36 -8.50
C ALA A 111 -4.64 -10.08 -8.42
N MET A 112 -3.63 -9.48 -7.77
CA MET A 112 -2.31 -10.11 -7.65
C MET A 112 -2.22 -11.02 -6.41
N SER A 113 -1.26 -11.94 -6.45
CA SER A 113 -0.88 -12.79 -5.31
C SER A 113 0.62 -12.66 -5.09
N LEU A 114 1.04 -12.51 -3.83
CA LEU A 114 2.42 -12.27 -3.41
C LEU A 114 2.90 -13.38 -2.44
N PRO A 115 3.03 -14.63 -2.91
CA PRO A 115 3.40 -15.76 -2.05
C PRO A 115 4.83 -15.64 -1.47
N GLY A 116 5.73 -14.93 -2.16
CA GLY A 116 7.13 -14.75 -1.72
C GLY A 116 7.34 -13.62 -0.71
N VAL A 117 6.39 -12.70 -0.57
CA VAL A 117 6.50 -11.56 0.37
C VAL A 117 6.08 -11.97 1.79
N VAL A 118 5.21 -12.97 1.93
CA VAL A 118 4.77 -13.52 3.23
C VAL A 118 5.78 -14.48 3.87
N THR A 119 6.70 -15.07 3.11
CA THR A 119 7.69 -16.03 3.64
C THR A 119 8.65 -15.42 4.68
N PRO A 120 9.25 -14.23 4.46
CA PRO A 120 10.07 -13.56 5.48
C PRO A 120 9.24 -12.90 6.61
N LEU A 121 7.91 -12.80 6.45
CA LEU A 121 7.01 -12.17 7.42
C LEU A 121 6.43 -13.15 8.44
N ARG A 122 6.66 -14.46 8.25
CA ARG A 122 6.27 -15.47 9.22
C ARG A 122 7.16 -15.32 10.46
N PRO A 123 6.61 -14.96 11.64
CA PRO A 123 7.37 -15.04 12.87
C PRO A 123 7.90 -16.45 12.97
N SER A 124 9.21 -16.61 13.19
CA SER A 124 9.81 -17.93 13.39
C SER A 124 9.09 -18.59 14.57
N ALA A 125 8.13 -19.47 14.27
CA ALA A 125 7.52 -20.31 15.28
C ALA A 125 8.66 -21.10 15.92
N THR A 126 8.80 -20.90 17.22
CA THR A 126 9.74 -21.53 18.15
C THR A 126 10.04 -22.98 17.76
N VAL A 127 11.18 -23.19 17.10
CA VAL A 127 11.79 -24.51 17.00
C VAL A 127 12.68 -24.70 18.23
N SER A 128 12.13 -25.34 19.26
CA SER A 128 12.84 -26.45 19.91
C SER A 128 11.94 -27.19 20.88
N ARG A 129 11.54 -28.37 20.42
CA ARG A 129 11.04 -29.50 21.18
C ARG A 129 12.14 -29.93 22.16
N GLY A 130 12.22 -29.27 23.31
CA GLY A 130 13.09 -29.62 24.44
C GLY A 130 12.22 -29.82 25.67
N THR A 131 12.42 -30.96 26.33
CA THR A 131 11.70 -31.49 27.49
C THR A 131 11.40 -30.41 28.56
N MET A 132 10.13 -30.32 28.98
CA MET A 132 9.63 -29.40 29.99
C MET A 132 10.35 -29.57 31.34
N SER A 133 10.81 -28.46 31.91
CA SER A 133 10.97 -28.28 33.36
C SER A 133 10.01 -27.16 33.79
N PRO A 134 9.07 -27.40 34.73
CA PRO A 134 7.99 -26.46 35.03
C PRO A 134 8.45 -25.45 36.08
N ASP A 135 9.38 -24.56 35.74
CA ASP A 135 9.64 -23.37 36.58
C ASP A 135 10.27 -22.25 35.75
N ALA A 136 9.47 -21.69 34.85
CA ALA A 136 9.72 -20.37 34.31
C ALA A 136 8.38 -19.67 34.20
N ARG A 137 8.16 -18.68 35.07
CA ARG A 137 7.07 -17.72 34.93
C ARG A 137 7.22 -17.04 33.58
N VAL A 138 6.49 -17.53 32.58
CA VAL A 138 6.40 -16.90 31.27
C VAL A 138 5.75 -15.53 31.48
N PRO A 139 6.33 -14.43 30.99
CA PRO A 139 5.63 -13.16 31.01
C PRO A 139 4.38 -13.33 30.16
N MET A 140 3.20 -13.06 30.71
CA MET A 140 2.01 -12.74 29.92
C MET A 140 2.27 -11.40 29.21
N GLY A 141 3.18 -11.44 28.25
CA GLY A 141 3.49 -10.34 27.37
C GLY A 141 2.42 -10.27 26.31
N ASN A 142 1.80 -9.10 26.20
CA ASN A 142 1.08 -8.69 25.00
C ASN A 142 1.95 -9.09 23.80
N VAL A 143 1.48 -10.02 22.98
CA VAL A 143 2.14 -10.32 21.71
C VAL A 143 1.86 -9.12 20.82
N LEU A 144 2.75 -8.13 20.90
CA LEU A 144 2.74 -6.99 20.01
C LEU A 144 3.15 -7.51 18.63
N VAL A 145 2.18 -7.93 17.84
CA VAL A 145 2.43 -8.26 16.43
C VAL A 145 2.58 -6.93 15.71
N LEU A 146 3.83 -6.48 15.58
CA LEU A 146 4.14 -5.30 14.79
C LEU A 146 3.75 -5.59 13.32
N PRO A 147 2.93 -4.74 12.69
CA PRO A 147 2.66 -4.87 11.26
C PRO A 147 3.99 -4.66 10.52
N VAL A 148 4.46 -5.70 9.84
CA VAL A 148 5.66 -5.57 9.01
C VAL A 148 5.24 -5.02 7.66
N ALA A 149 5.78 -3.86 7.31
CA ALA A 149 5.62 -3.23 6.02
C ALA A 149 6.86 -3.49 5.14
N VAL A 150 6.63 -3.90 3.89
CA VAL A 150 7.68 -4.15 2.89
C VAL A 150 7.41 -3.31 1.66
N ASN A 151 8.39 -2.48 1.27
CA ASN A 151 8.30 -1.71 0.03
C ASN A 151 8.73 -2.60 -1.16
N LEU A 152 7.91 -2.66 -2.20
CA LEU A 152 8.25 -3.33 -3.45
C LEU A 152 9.12 -2.44 -4.33
N VAL A 153 9.79 -3.06 -5.31
CA VAL A 153 10.51 -2.32 -6.35
C VAL A 153 9.53 -1.40 -7.10
N PRO A 154 9.83 -0.10 -7.25
CA PRO A 154 8.99 0.82 -8.02
C PRO A 154 8.83 0.35 -9.47
N ILE A 155 7.61 0.41 -9.98
CA ILE A 155 7.29 0.09 -11.38
C ILE A 155 7.26 1.40 -12.17
N VAL A 156 7.93 1.41 -13.32
CA VAL A 156 7.89 2.55 -14.24
C VAL A 156 7.10 2.13 -15.47
N LEU A 157 5.96 2.79 -15.68
CA LEU A 157 5.07 2.59 -16.82
C LEU A 157 5.29 3.73 -17.81
N VAL A 158 5.37 3.42 -19.11
CA VAL A 158 5.46 4.43 -20.17
C VAL A 158 4.36 4.16 -21.17
N ALA A 159 3.40 5.08 -21.28
CA ALA A 159 2.24 4.98 -22.15
C ALA A 159 1.99 6.30 -22.86
N ALA A 160 1.93 6.29 -24.21
CA ALA A 160 1.67 7.47 -25.04
C ALA A 160 2.53 8.71 -24.72
N GLY A 161 3.79 8.52 -24.32
CA GLY A 161 4.70 9.62 -23.95
C GLY A 161 4.55 10.14 -22.52
N VAL A 162 3.66 9.54 -21.73
CA VAL A 162 3.48 9.79 -20.30
C VAL A 162 4.20 8.70 -19.50
N THR A 163 4.96 9.11 -18.49
CA THR A 163 5.65 8.22 -17.55
C THR A 163 4.92 8.21 -16.21
N ILE A 164 4.52 7.03 -15.72
CA ILE A 164 3.86 6.85 -14.43
C ILE A 164 4.73 5.96 -13.54
N VAL A 165 5.13 6.49 -12.38
CA VAL A 165 5.84 5.73 -11.35
C VAL A 165 4.83 5.17 -10.36
N VAL A 166 4.80 3.85 -10.22
CA VAL A 166 3.93 3.14 -9.27
C VAL A 166 4.79 2.61 -8.13
N ALA A 167 4.55 3.11 -6.92
CA ALA A 167 5.17 2.60 -5.69
C ALA A 167 4.14 1.76 -4.91
N VAL A 168 4.56 0.60 -4.38
CA VAL A 168 3.67 -0.30 -3.64
C VAL A 168 4.30 -0.67 -2.31
N THR A 169 3.59 -0.40 -1.22
CA THR A 169 3.91 -0.86 0.14
C THR A 169 3.02 -2.04 0.47
N VAL A 170 3.58 -3.14 0.94
CA VAL A 170 2.84 -4.32 1.36
C VAL A 170 2.81 -4.42 2.88
N HIS A 171 1.63 -4.56 3.46
CA HIS A 171 1.41 -4.77 4.89
C HIS A 171 0.89 -6.18 5.12
N ALA A 172 1.55 -6.97 5.97
CA ALA A 172 1.02 -8.27 6.38
C ALA A 172 -0.05 -8.09 7.47
N ILE A 173 -1.28 -8.51 7.17
CA ILE A 173 -2.33 -8.65 8.17
C ILE A 173 -2.17 -10.04 8.81
N SER A 174 -1.42 -10.12 9.89
CA SER A 174 -1.64 -11.20 10.87
C SER A 174 -3.02 -10.99 11.47
N GLY A 175 -3.77 -12.06 11.78
CA GLY A 175 -5.21 -12.08 12.14
C GLY A 175 -5.73 -11.20 13.29
N LEU A 176 -5.03 -10.14 13.70
CA LEU A 176 -5.44 -9.09 14.63
C LEU A 176 -5.21 -7.66 14.10
N ALA A 177 -4.59 -7.46 12.93
CA ALA A 177 -4.32 -6.14 12.37
C ALA A 177 -5.45 -5.71 11.42
N THR A 178 -6.63 -5.40 11.97
CA THR A 178 -7.63 -4.65 11.22
C THR A 178 -7.29 -3.16 11.26
N ARG A 179 -7.02 -2.63 10.06
CA ARG A 179 -7.31 -1.27 9.55
C ARG A 179 -6.45 -0.09 10.04
N ASP A 180 -5.86 0.57 9.03
CA ASP A 180 -5.81 2.03 8.83
C ASP A 180 -5.15 2.89 9.93
N ASP A 181 -3.83 2.75 10.09
CA ASP A 181 -2.97 3.46 11.07
C ASP A 181 -2.89 5.00 10.95
N ALA A 182 -3.65 5.66 10.07
CA ALA A 182 -3.68 7.12 10.00
C ALA A 182 -5.09 7.72 10.20
N THR A 183 -6.14 7.06 9.73
CA THR A 183 -7.52 7.55 9.89
C THR A 183 -8.20 6.99 11.14
N ASP A 184 -7.82 5.79 11.59
CA ASP A 184 -8.42 5.19 12.77
C ASP A 184 -7.91 5.82 14.07
N GLU A 185 -6.66 6.30 14.13
CA GLU A 185 -6.16 6.99 15.34
C GLU A 185 -6.92 8.30 15.57
N GLU A 186 -7.16 9.11 14.52
CA GLU A 186 -7.93 10.35 14.66
C GLU A 186 -9.42 10.08 14.96
N ALA A 187 -10.01 9.07 14.31
CA ALA A 187 -11.40 8.69 14.56
C ALA A 187 -11.59 8.10 15.98
N GLU A 188 -10.62 7.31 16.46
CA GLU A 188 -10.56 6.78 17.82
C GLU A 188 -10.33 7.88 18.84
N LYS A 189 -9.45 8.84 18.54
CA LYS A 189 -9.23 10.03 19.37
C LYS A 189 -10.50 10.86 19.50
N GLU A 190 -11.20 11.13 18.39
CA GLU A 190 -12.47 11.88 18.41
C GLU A 190 -13.60 11.10 19.10
N ARG A 191 -13.66 9.78 18.93
CA ARG A 191 -14.59 8.92 19.67
C ARG A 191 -14.32 8.99 21.17
N CYS A 192 -13.06 8.80 21.58
CA CYS A 192 -12.67 8.79 22.98
C CYS A 192 -12.75 10.17 23.65
N LYS A 193 -12.64 11.26 22.88
CA LYS A 193 -12.93 12.62 23.33
C LYS A 193 -14.41 12.79 23.70
N LYS A 194 -15.34 12.32 22.87
CA LYS A 194 -16.78 12.33 23.19
C LYS A 194 -17.11 11.47 24.40
N VAL A 195 -16.45 10.32 24.54
CA VAL A 195 -16.58 9.46 25.72
C VAL A 195 -16.06 10.17 26.97
N LEU A 196 -14.92 10.84 26.90
CA LEU A 196 -14.36 11.61 28.01
C LEU A 196 -15.34 12.67 28.50
N GLU A 197 -15.96 13.44 27.59
CA GLU A 197 -16.97 14.45 27.92
C GLU A 197 -18.17 13.82 28.66
N LYS A 198 -18.71 12.71 28.14
CA LYS A 198 -19.80 11.95 28.79
C LYS A 198 -19.40 11.45 30.17
N CYS A 199 -18.19 10.91 30.32
CA CYS A 199 -17.67 10.44 31.59
C CYS A 199 -17.50 11.58 32.60
N ILE A 200 -17.03 12.76 32.16
CA ILE A 200 -16.95 13.96 33.00
C ILE A 200 -18.35 14.36 33.46
N GLU A 201 -19.33 14.45 32.57
CA GLU A 201 -20.70 14.84 32.93
C GLU A 201 -21.34 13.86 33.93
N LYS A 202 -21.21 12.55 33.67
CA LYS A 202 -21.69 11.50 34.58
C LYS A 202 -21.02 11.60 35.96
N CYS A 203 -19.70 11.65 36.00
CA CYS A 203 -18.96 11.69 37.25
C CYS A 203 -19.11 13.01 38.00
N THR A 204 -19.37 14.11 37.29
CA THR A 204 -19.72 15.40 37.91
C THR A 204 -21.02 15.26 38.70
N ARG A 205 -22.05 14.61 38.12
CA ARG A 205 -23.34 14.38 38.79
C ARG A 205 -23.25 13.39 39.95
N GLU A 206 -22.47 12.32 39.80
CA GLU A 206 -22.39 11.25 40.80
C GLU A 206 -21.40 11.56 41.94
N ALA A 207 -20.26 12.16 41.62
CA ALA A 207 -19.13 12.25 42.54
C ALA A 207 -18.95 13.62 43.20
N ILE A 208 -19.43 14.72 42.62
CA ILE A 208 -19.35 16.06 43.26
C ILE A 208 -20.28 16.18 44.49
N PRO A 209 -21.51 15.64 44.49
CA PRO A 209 -22.37 15.68 45.67
C PRO A 209 -21.82 14.88 46.86
N SER A 210 -20.77 14.09 46.68
CA SER A 210 -20.17 13.27 47.75
C SER A 210 -19.47 14.09 48.85
N GLY A 211 -19.30 15.40 48.65
CA GLY A 211 -18.73 16.30 49.66
C GLY A 211 -17.25 16.07 49.95
N SER A 212 -16.56 15.24 49.16
CA SER A 212 -15.13 14.97 49.33
C SER A 212 -14.29 16.13 48.81
N PRO A 213 -13.47 16.78 49.65
CA PRO A 213 -12.65 17.91 49.23
C PRO A 213 -11.47 17.51 48.31
N SER A 214 -11.10 16.23 48.26
CA SER A 214 -9.93 15.79 47.49
C SER A 214 -10.19 15.59 46.00
N GLY A 215 -11.45 15.60 45.54
CA GLY A 215 -11.78 15.27 44.15
C GLY A 215 -11.51 13.81 43.76
N ASP A 216 -10.95 12.98 44.65
CA ASP A 216 -10.65 11.56 44.43
C ASP A 216 -11.85 10.75 43.90
N PRO A 217 -13.09 10.95 44.42
CA PRO A 217 -14.24 10.23 43.91
C PRO A 217 -14.50 10.51 42.42
N PHE A 218 -14.29 11.75 41.99
CA PHE A 218 -14.44 12.16 40.59
C PHE A 218 -13.38 11.49 39.70
N PHE A 219 -12.11 11.50 40.11
CA PHE A 219 -11.03 10.86 39.34
C PHE A 219 -11.21 9.35 39.23
N LYS A 220 -11.64 8.69 40.33
CA LYS A 220 -11.93 7.26 40.35
C LYS A 220 -13.08 6.91 39.41
N CYS A 221 -14.18 7.65 39.49
CA CYS A 221 -15.32 7.50 38.58
C CYS A 221 -14.90 7.70 37.12
N ARG A 222 -14.17 8.77 36.81
CA ARG A 222 -13.73 9.09 35.45
C ARG A 222 -12.85 7.98 34.87
N ARG A 223 -11.91 7.45 35.66
CA ARG A 223 -11.06 6.33 35.26
C ARG A 223 -11.87 5.08 34.93
N GLN A 224 -12.78 4.68 35.82
CA GLN A 224 -13.61 3.49 35.62
C GLN A 224 -14.51 3.62 34.39
N CYS A 225 -15.09 4.80 34.16
CA CYS A 225 -15.91 5.09 32.99
C CYS A 225 -15.10 4.96 31.68
N LEU A 226 -13.92 5.57 31.61
CA LEU A 226 -13.05 5.47 30.44
C LEU A 226 -12.55 4.04 30.19
N GLN A 227 -12.29 3.26 31.25
CA GLN A 227 -11.90 1.86 31.12
C GLN A 227 -13.03 0.98 30.59
N ALA A 228 -14.27 1.21 31.02
CA ALA A 228 -15.44 0.48 30.51
C ALA A 228 -15.69 0.71 29.01
N GLU A 229 -15.32 1.90 28.53
CA GLU A 229 -15.47 2.31 27.13
C GLU A 229 -14.19 2.14 26.29
N ASN A 230 -13.17 1.43 26.82
CA ASN A 230 -11.88 1.20 26.16
C ASN A 230 -11.12 2.48 25.71
N CYS A 231 -11.31 3.60 26.42
CA CYS A 231 -10.68 4.89 26.11
C CYS A 231 -9.61 5.29 27.15
N TRP A 232 -9.26 4.40 28.07
CA TRP A 232 -8.23 4.65 29.07
C TRP A 232 -6.82 4.47 28.49
N GLY A 233 -6.02 5.55 28.48
CA GLY A 233 -4.63 5.53 27.99
C GLY A 233 -4.41 6.16 26.61
N VAL A 234 -5.49 6.54 25.92
CA VAL A 234 -5.43 7.27 24.64
C VAL A 234 -4.93 8.70 24.86
N LYS A 235 -3.97 9.16 24.05
CA LYS A 235 -3.49 10.56 24.07
C LYS A 235 -4.47 11.47 23.35
N LEU A 236 -5.28 12.19 24.12
CA LEU A 236 -6.30 13.09 23.59
C LEU A 236 -5.78 14.50 23.26
N TYR A 237 -4.51 14.78 23.55
CA TYR A 237 -3.83 16.07 23.34
C TYR A 237 -2.42 15.86 22.80
#